data_AF-A0A285KEK1-F1
#
_entry.id   AF-A0A285KEK1-F1
#
_cell.length_a   1.000
_cell.length_b   1.000
_cell.length_c   1.000
_cell.angle_alpha   90.00
_cell.angle_beta   90.00
_cell.angle_gamma   90.00
#
_symmetry.space_group_name_H-M   'P 1'
#
loop_
_entity.id
_entity.type
_entity.pdbx_description
1 polymer ?
#
loop_
_entity_poly.entity_id
_entity_poly.type
_entity_poly.pdbx_seq_one_letter_code
_entity_poly.pdbx_strand_id
1 'polypeptide(L)' 'MVPFALAGLAGFAIAALIVWLADGPDRWLEICIAGFLVGIPGLITMIVHDRHRKRRRSITHAEFTVN' A
#
# COMPACT_ATOMS: atom_id res chain seq x y z
N MET A 1 3.58 7.84 0.80
CA MET A 1 3.94 6.73 -0.11
C MET A 1 2.90 5.62 -0.09
N VAL A 2 2.10 5.54 0.97
CA VAL A 2 0.90 4.70 1.09
C VAL A 2 0.01 4.62 -0.17
N PRO A 3 -0.27 5.69 -0.94
CA PRO A 3 -1.09 5.56 -2.16
C PRO A 3 -0.48 4.64 -3.24
N PHE A 4 0.86 4.57 -3.36
CA PHE A 4 1.51 3.65 -4.30
C PHE A 4 1.40 2.19 -3.84
N ALA A 5 1.57 1.93 -2.54
CA ALA A 5 1.38 0.59 -1.99
C ALA A 5 -0.08 0.10 -2.14
N LEU A 6 -1.04 1.00 -1.92
CA LEU A 6 -2.46 0.72 -2.17
C LEU A 6 -2.74 0.42 -3.64
N ALA A 7 -2.17 1.19 -4.56
CA ALA A 7 -2.32 0.93 -5.99
C ALA A 7 -1.76 -0.45 -6.38
N GLY A 8 -0.61 -0.85 -5.83
CA GLY A 8 -0.04 -2.18 -6.05
C GLY A 8 -0.94 -3.31 -5.53
N LEU A 9 -1.42 -3.21 -4.28
CA LEU A 9 -2.36 -4.18 -3.72
C LEU A 9 -3.67 -4.25 -4.51
N ALA A 10 -4.23 -3.09 -4.88
CA ALA A 10 -5.45 -3.01 -5.68
C ALA A 10 -5.24 -3.64 -7.06
N GLY A 11 -4.09 -3.42 -7.69
CA GLY A 11 -3.75 -4.06 -8.97
C GLY A 11 -3.76 -5.58 -8.89
N PHE A 12 -3.15 -6.16 -7.86
CA PHE A 12 -3.17 -7.62 -7.65
C PHE A 12 -4.57 -8.15 -7.33
N ALA A 13 -5.35 -7.43 -6.54
CA ALA A 13 -6.74 -7.82 -6.24
C ALA A 13 -7.62 -7.80 -7.50
N ILE A 14 -7.48 -6.76 -8.33
CA ILE A 14 -8.20 -6.66 -9.61
C ILE A 14 -7.74 -7.74 -10.58
N ALA A 15 -6.43 -8.00 -10.69
CA ALA A 15 -5.91 -9.07 -11.54
C ALA A 15 -6.42 -10.46 -11.10
N ALA A 16 -6.42 -10.75 -9.80
CA ALA A 16 -6.99 -11.99 -9.25
C ALA A 16 -8.48 -12.12 -9.62
N LEU A 17 -9.25 -11.04 -9.47
CA LEU A 17 -10.67 -11.03 -9.81
C LEU A 17 -10.90 -11.29 -11.31
N ILE A 18 -10.11 -10.68 -12.18
CA ILE A 18 -10.18 -10.89 -13.63
C ILE A 18 -9.85 -12.34 -13.98
N VAL A 19 -8.76 -12.89 -13.43
CA VAL A 19 -8.36 -14.29 -13.68
C VAL A 19 -9.45 -15.25 -13.22
N TRP A 20 -10.04 -15.02 -12.05
CA TRP A 20 -11.11 -15.86 -11.51
C TRP A 20 -12.39 -15.79 -12.36
N LEU A 21 -12.83 -14.59 -12.75
CA LEU A 21 -14.03 -14.41 -13.58
C LEU A 21 -13.86 -14.98 -15.00
N ALA A 22 -12.64 -15.00 -15.51
CA ALA A 22 -12.32 -15.53 -16.83
C ALA A 22 -12.05 -17.04 -16.85
N ASP A 23 -12.22 -17.73 -15.72
CA ASP A 23 -11.86 -19.15 -15.55
C ASP A 23 -10.41 -19.44 -15.98
N GLY A 24 -9.53 -18.48 -15.67
CA GLY A 24 -8.12 -18.50 -16.04
C GLY A 24 -7.31 -19.52 -15.21
N PRO A 25 -6.06 -19.80 -15.60
CA PRO A 25 -5.28 -20.86 -14.95
C PRO A 25 -4.99 -20.55 -13.48
N ASP A 26 -5.16 -21.55 -12.60
CA ASP A 26 -4.97 -21.44 -11.15
C ASP A 26 -3.62 -20.82 -10.76
N ARG A 27 -2.55 -21.17 -11.48
CA ARG A 27 -1.22 -20.60 -11.25
C ARG A 27 -1.19 -19.07 -11.33
N TRP A 28 -1.96 -18.46 -12.23
CA TRP A 28 -2.04 -17.00 -12.32
C TRP A 28 -2.79 -16.40 -11.14
N LEU A 29 -3.84 -17.08 -10.66
CA LEU A 29 -4.59 -16.68 -9.48
C LEU A 29 -3.69 -16.77 -8.22
N GLU A 30 -2.93 -17.85 -8.07
CA GLU A 30 -1.95 -18.04 -7.01
C GLU A 30 -0.89 -16.92 -7.00
N ILE A 31 -0.36 -16.55 -8.17
CA ILE A 31 0.60 -15.43 -8.28
C ILE A 31 -0.04 -14.12 -7.82
N CYS A 32 -1.29 -13.86 -8.22
CA CYS A 32 -1.97 -12.63 -7.83
C CYS A 32 -2.22 -12.57 -6.31
N ILE A 33 -2.64 -13.70 -5.71
CA ILE A 33 -2.83 -13.82 -4.27
C ILE A 33 -1.49 -13.68 -3.54
N ALA A 34 -0.43 -14.33 -4.01
CA ALA A 34 0.89 -14.22 -3.41
C ALA A 34 1.40 -12.77 -3.46
N GLY A 35 1.26 -12.09 -4.60
CA GLY A 35 1.60 -10.67 -4.75
C GLY A 35 0.82 -9.77 -3.80
N PHE A 36 -0.48 -10.01 -3.63
CA PHE A 36 -1.32 -9.30 -2.68
C PHE A 36 -0.86 -9.50 -1.22
N LEU A 37 -0.63 -10.75 -0.82
CA LEU A 37 -0.20 -11.10 0.54
C LEU A 37 1.18 -10.53 0.87
N VAL A 38 2.15 -10.66 -0.04
CA VAL A 38 3.49 -10.10 0.14
C VAL A 38 3.50 -8.56 0.08
N GLY A 39 2.51 -7.96 -0.57
CA GLY A 39 2.30 -6.51 -0.57
C GLY A 39 1.92 -5.93 0.80
N ILE A 40 1.26 -6.71 1.68
CA ILE A 40 0.77 -6.25 2.98
C ILE A 40 1.91 -5.73 3.89
N PRO A 41 3.02 -6.47 4.09
CA PRO A 41 4.19 -5.94 4.79
C PRO A 41 4.70 -4.61 4.20
N GLY A 42 4.76 -4.49 2.88
CA GLY A 42 5.14 -3.26 2.18
C GLY A 42 4.21 -2.08 2.50
N LEU A 43 2.90 -2.32 2.54
CA LEU A 43 1.92 -1.31 2.93
C LEU A 43 2.10 -0.88 4.40
N ILE A 44 2.28 -1.83 5.31
CA ILE A 44 2.48 -1.57 6.75
C ILE A 44 3.71 -0.67 6.96
N THR A 45 4.83 -1.02 6.34
CA THR A 45 6.07 -0.23 6.45
C THR A 45 5.88 1.19 5.92
N MET A 46 5.15 1.38 4.81
CA MET A 46 4.85 2.71 4.28
C MET A 46 3.92 3.53 5.19
N ILE A 47 2.93 2.90 5.84
CA ILE A 47 2.06 3.57 6.81
C ILE A 47 2.89 4.07 8.01
N VAL A 48 3.75 3.22 8.56
CA VAL A 48 4.63 3.59 9.68
C VAL A 48 5.56 4.72 9.27
N HIS A 49 6.16 4.63 8.09
CA HIS A 49 7.02 5.67 7.54
C HIS A 49 6.28 7.02 7.38
N ASP A 50 5.07 7.03 6.80
CA ASP A 50 4.28 8.24 6.62
C ASP A 50 3.84 8.84 7.97
N ARG A 51 3.55 8.02 8.99
CA ARG A 51 3.29 8.49 10.37
C ARG A 51 4.51 9.18 10.97
N HIS A 52 5.70 8.60 10.81
CA HIS A 52 6.95 9.21 11.28
C HIS A 52 7.26 10.51 10.54
N ARG A 53 7.02 10.55 9.22
CA ARG A 53 7.18 11.77 8.41
C ARG A 53 6.22 12.88 8.86
N LYS A 54 4.95 12.56 9.12
CA LYS A 54 3.95 13.53 9.61
C LYS A 54 4.33 14.08 10.98
N ARG A 55 4.80 13.23 11.90
CA ARG A 55 5.26 13.63 13.24
C ARG A 55 6.49 14.54 13.20
N ARG A 56 7.42 14.35 12.26
CA ARG A 56 8.57 15.27 12.11
C ARG A 56 8.14 16.64 11.61
N ARG A 57 7.21 16.69 10.64
CA ARG A 57 6.68 17.98 10.12
C ARG A 57 5.95 18.80 11.18
N SER A 58 5.24 18.17 12.11
CA SER A 58 4.60 18.90 13.22
C SER A 58 5.59 19.46 14.24
N ILE A 59 6.79 18.88 14.36
CA ILE A 59 7.83 19.37 15.30
C ILE A 59 8.63 20.52 14.68
N THR A 60 8.85 20.51 13.35
CA THR A 60 9.60 21.57 12.66
C THR A 60 8.80 22.86 12.46
N HIS A 61 7.46 22.80 12.52
CA HIS A 61 6.57 23.98 12.53
C HIS A 61 5.98 24.20 13.94
N ALA A 62 6.79 24.21 14.99
CA ALA A 62 6.38 24.88 16.22
C ALA A 62 6.22 26.36 15.84
N GLU A 63 4.98 26.85 15.85
CA GLU A 63 4.61 28.21 15.46
C GLU A 63 5.58 29.23 16.07
N PHE A 64 6.27 29.99 15.20
CA PHE A 64 6.84 31.26 15.60
C PHE A 64 5.66 32.19 15.89
N THR A 65 5.19 32.20 17.14
CA THR A 65 4.21 33.19 17.61
C THR A 65 4.99 34.46 17.96
N VAL A 66 4.98 35.44 17.05
CA VAL A 66 5.45 36.79 17.35
C VAL A 66 4.29 37.50 18.03
N ASN A 67 4.38 37.64 19.36
CA ASN A 67 3.54 38.54 20.14
C ASN A 67 3.99 40.00 19.96
#